data_AF-A0A4V3P4U1-F1
#
_entry.id   AF-A0A4V3P4U1-F1
#
_cell.length_a   1.000
_cell.length_b   1.000
_cell.length_c   1.000
_cell.angle_alpha   90.00
_cell.angle_beta   90.00
_cell.angle_gamma   90.00
#
_symmetry.space_group_name_H-M   'P 1'
#
loop_
_entity.id
_entity.type
_entity.pdbx_description
1 polymer ?
#
loop_
_entity_poly.entity_id
_entity_poly.type
_entity_poly.pdbx_seq_one_letter_code
_entity_poly.pdbx_strand_id
1 'polypeptide(L)'
;MNRLLFILCFALLITSCSGEDNNDASIVGRWKLTAWEVADGFDMNNDGIVNTNILNEIECISNETLIFETEGVVSSNKTFNPDIDIALQEGTTDKYVFKVRCDEEGVIGFATTYSLKNTDTVIFNDNESAIVGNQLFRLIKESIKIYNKDFTEVVATKDLTLVYTKQ
;
A
#
# COMPACT_ATOMS: atom_id res chain seq x y z
N MET A 1 59.43 -43.77 35.52
CA MET A 1 59.73 -42.35 35.25
C MET A 1 58.60 -41.77 34.41
N ASN A 2 58.03 -40.67 34.89
CA ASN A 2 56.91 -39.91 34.35
C ASN A 2 57.11 -39.45 32.89
N ARG A 3 56.00 -39.34 32.15
CA ARG A 3 55.47 -38.10 31.53
C ARG A 3 54.25 -38.45 30.67
N LEU A 4 53.03 -38.14 31.14
CA LEU A 4 52.25 -36.92 30.84
C LEU A 4 51.97 -36.70 29.34
N LEU A 5 50.75 -37.13 28.95
CA LEU A 5 49.67 -36.33 28.35
C LEU A 5 50.01 -35.44 27.13
N PHE A 6 49.34 -35.70 25.99
CA PHE A 6 48.64 -34.62 25.26
C PHE A 6 47.45 -35.19 24.48
N ILE A 7 46.28 -34.84 25.01
CA ILE A 7 44.96 -34.90 24.38
C ILE A 7 44.86 -33.73 23.40
N LEU A 8 44.44 -33.95 22.16
CA LEU A 8 43.51 -33.03 21.50
C LEU A 8 42.82 -33.73 20.32
N CYS A 9 41.63 -34.24 20.62
CA CYS A 9 40.71 -34.80 19.64
C CYS A 9 40.03 -33.65 18.90
N PHE A 10 40.20 -33.65 17.59
CA PHE A 10 39.20 -33.33 16.57
C PHE A 10 37.88 -32.71 17.05
N ALA A 11 37.67 -31.43 16.79
CA ALA A 11 36.34 -30.84 16.60
C ALA A 11 36.46 -29.65 15.65
N LEU A 12 36.42 -29.99 14.37
CA LEU A 12 36.21 -29.09 13.24
C LEU A 12 34.77 -28.55 13.29
N LEU A 13 34.65 -27.27 12.98
CA LEU A 13 33.47 -26.59 12.43
C LEU A 13 32.29 -26.34 13.38
N ILE A 14 32.38 -25.24 14.13
CA ILE A 14 31.21 -24.40 14.39
C ILE A 14 31.47 -23.01 13.81
N THR A 15 31.47 -22.91 12.48
CA THR A 15 31.08 -21.65 11.85
C THR A 15 29.57 -21.55 12.00
N SER A 16 29.13 -21.02 13.15
CA SER A 16 27.77 -20.49 13.27
C SER A 16 27.70 -19.29 12.35
N CYS A 17 27.33 -19.53 11.09
CA CYS A 17 26.68 -18.50 10.31
C CYS A 17 25.39 -18.22 11.08
N SER A 18 25.38 -17.16 11.89
CA SER A 18 24.13 -16.55 12.29
C SER A 18 23.46 -16.17 10.98
N GLY A 19 22.51 -17.01 10.57
CA GLY A 19 21.49 -16.57 9.63
C GLY A 19 20.81 -15.42 10.33
N GLU A 20 21.28 -14.21 10.03
CA GLU A 20 20.39 -13.05 10.07
C GLU A 20 19.32 -13.41 9.05
N ASP A 21 18.21 -13.95 9.54
CA ASP A 21 17.02 -14.17 8.74
C ASP A 21 16.66 -12.80 8.18
N ASN A 22 17.09 -12.55 6.95
CA ASN A 22 16.73 -11.37 6.18
C ASN A 22 15.22 -11.43 5.97
N ASN A 23 14.48 -10.86 6.93
CA ASN A 23 13.03 -10.67 6.87
C ASN A 23 12.60 -9.90 5.60
N ASP A 24 13.55 -9.29 4.88
CA ASP A 24 13.39 -8.68 3.57
C ASP A 24 12.84 -9.65 2.52
N ALA A 25 13.12 -10.96 2.60
CA ALA A 25 12.60 -11.93 1.63
C ALA A 25 11.06 -12.00 1.61
N SER A 26 10.39 -11.59 2.70
CA SER A 26 8.92 -11.62 2.80
C SER A 26 8.23 -10.50 2.01
N ILE A 27 8.85 -9.31 1.88
CA ILE A 27 8.27 -8.15 1.20
C ILE A 27 8.66 -8.10 -0.29
N VAL A 28 9.82 -8.66 -0.65
CA VAL A 28 10.31 -8.72 -2.04
C VAL A 28 9.28 -9.39 -2.95
N GLY A 29 9.07 -8.79 -4.13
CA GLY A 29 8.14 -9.26 -5.15
C GLY A 29 7.25 -8.16 -5.71
N ARG A 30 6.25 -8.59 -6.49
CA ARG A 30 5.26 -7.71 -7.13
C ARG A 30 3.99 -7.66 -6.29
N TRP A 31 3.48 -6.45 -6.09
CA TRP A 31 2.25 -6.17 -5.36
C TRP A 31 1.32 -5.39 -6.26
N LYS A 32 0.12 -5.89 -6.53
CA LYS A 32 -0.86 -5.22 -7.39
C LYS A 32 -1.86 -4.46 -6.54
N LEU A 33 -2.17 -3.22 -6.89
CA LEU A 33 -3.25 -2.46 -6.26
C LEU A 33 -4.58 -3.18 -6.54
N THR A 34 -5.31 -3.50 -5.47
CA THR A 34 -6.57 -4.25 -5.54
C THR A 34 -7.75 -3.51 -4.92
N ALA A 35 -7.50 -2.54 -4.04
CA ALA A 35 -8.57 -1.72 -3.48
C ALA A 35 -8.13 -0.29 -3.15
N TRP A 36 -9.10 0.60 -3.24
CA TRP A 36 -9.10 1.95 -2.69
C TRP A 36 -10.17 1.99 -1.61
N GLU A 37 -9.79 1.72 -0.36
CA GLU A 37 -10.73 1.63 0.74
C GLU A 37 -10.98 3.00 1.36
N VAL A 38 -12.25 3.38 1.46
CA VAL A 38 -12.71 4.59 2.16
C VAL A 38 -13.77 4.19 3.20
N ALA A 39 -13.68 4.77 4.39
CA ALA A 39 -14.66 4.52 5.44
C ALA A 39 -16.09 4.85 4.98
N ASP A 40 -17.03 3.97 5.32
CA ASP A 40 -18.45 3.96 4.94
C ASP A 40 -18.74 3.77 3.44
N GLY A 41 -17.75 3.92 2.57
CA GLY A 41 -17.90 3.76 1.12
C GLY A 41 -18.71 4.85 0.42
N PHE A 42 -18.93 4.64 -0.88
CA PHE A 42 -19.79 5.45 -1.74
C PHE A 42 -20.54 4.54 -2.73
N ASP A 43 -21.65 5.04 -3.28
CA ASP A 43 -22.36 4.49 -4.45
C ASP A 43 -22.12 5.48 -5.60
N MET A 44 -20.98 5.36 -6.29
CA MET A 44 -20.57 6.34 -7.31
C MET A 44 -21.14 6.01 -8.69
N ASN A 45 -21.40 4.72 -8.96
CA ASN A 45 -21.99 4.27 -10.20
C ASN A 45 -23.54 4.36 -10.21
N ASN A 46 -24.15 4.68 -9.06
CA ASN A 46 -25.58 4.85 -8.85
C ASN A 46 -26.38 3.57 -9.17
N ASP A 47 -25.83 2.41 -8.82
CA ASP A 47 -26.50 1.10 -8.92
C ASP A 47 -27.30 0.75 -7.65
N GLY A 48 -27.20 1.57 -6.60
CA GLY A 48 -27.90 1.42 -5.33
C GLY A 48 -27.12 0.62 -4.28
N ILE A 49 -25.88 0.22 -4.57
CA ILE A 49 -25.01 -0.53 -3.66
C ILE A 49 -23.84 0.37 -3.25
N VAL A 50 -23.67 0.56 -1.94
CA VAL A 50 -22.51 1.27 -1.40
C VAL A 50 -21.34 0.31 -1.25
N ASN A 51 -20.16 0.70 -1.74
CA ASN A 51 -18.94 -0.08 -1.61
C ASN A 51 -17.81 0.72 -0.95
N THR A 52 -17.08 0.10 -0.02
CA THR A 52 -15.91 0.71 0.61
C THR A 52 -14.72 0.72 -0.33
N ASN A 53 -14.64 -0.26 -1.24
CA ASN A 53 -13.64 -0.29 -2.28
C ASN A 53 -14.11 0.53 -3.49
N ILE A 54 -13.56 1.73 -3.62
CA ILE A 54 -13.90 2.69 -4.67
C ILE A 54 -13.54 2.18 -6.07
N LEU A 55 -12.60 1.24 -6.20
CA LEU A 55 -12.29 0.64 -7.51
C LEU A 55 -13.46 -0.18 -8.08
N ASN A 56 -14.43 -0.60 -7.26
CA ASN A 56 -15.65 -1.25 -7.74
C ASN A 56 -16.73 -0.24 -8.17
N GLU A 57 -16.59 1.02 -7.75
CA GLU A 57 -17.56 2.11 -7.97
C GLU A 57 -17.22 2.96 -9.20
N ILE A 58 -16.03 2.79 -9.77
CA ILE A 58 -15.54 3.56 -10.92
C ILE A 58 -15.15 2.64 -12.08
N GLU A 59 -15.41 3.07 -13.31
CA GLU A 59 -15.06 2.31 -14.52
C GLU A 59 -13.63 2.57 -15.02
N CYS A 60 -12.77 3.14 -14.17
CA CYS A 60 -11.41 3.46 -14.56
C CYS A 60 -10.48 2.23 -14.49
N ILE A 61 -9.56 2.14 -15.45
CA ILE A 61 -8.59 1.04 -15.50
C ILE A 61 -7.51 1.26 -14.44
N SER A 62 -7.45 0.38 -13.43
CA SER A 62 -6.38 0.36 -12.44
C SER A 62 -5.47 -0.87 -12.63
N ASN A 63 -4.20 -0.63 -12.91
CA ASN A 63 -3.18 -1.68 -13.07
C ASN A 63 -1.88 -1.36 -12.32
N GLU A 64 -1.96 -0.48 -11.32
CA GLU A 64 -0.81 -0.07 -10.54
C GLU A 64 -0.18 -1.28 -9.83
N THR A 65 1.15 -1.32 -9.87
CA THR A 65 1.93 -2.30 -9.13
C THR A 65 3.09 -1.64 -8.40
N LEU A 66 3.38 -2.12 -7.20
CA LEU A 66 4.65 -1.90 -6.52
C LEU A 66 5.57 -3.10 -6.76
N ILE A 67 6.86 -2.85 -6.95
CA ILE A 67 7.88 -3.88 -7.13
C ILE A 67 8.95 -3.63 -6.08
N PHE A 68 9.06 -4.54 -5.11
CA PHE A 68 10.10 -4.54 -4.09
C PHE A 68 11.24 -5.47 -4.52
N GLU A 69 12.44 -4.92 -4.65
CA GLU A 69 13.64 -5.62 -5.09
C GLU A 69 14.56 -5.95 -3.92
N THR A 70 15.34 -7.03 -4.03
CA THR A 70 16.26 -7.49 -2.96
C THR A 70 17.34 -6.47 -2.59
N GLU A 71 17.56 -5.46 -3.44
CA GLU A 71 18.55 -4.40 -3.25
C GLU A 71 18.03 -3.24 -2.39
N GLY A 72 16.83 -3.37 -1.81
CA GLY A 72 16.22 -2.34 -0.96
C GLY A 72 15.56 -1.21 -1.74
N VAL A 73 15.24 -1.44 -3.01
CA VAL A 73 14.54 -0.49 -3.89
C VAL A 73 13.09 -0.92 -4.07
N VAL A 74 12.18 0.04 -3.99
CA VAL A 74 10.78 -0.12 -4.37
C VAL A 74 10.44 0.84 -5.50
N SER A 75 9.80 0.32 -6.53
CA SER A 75 9.27 1.14 -7.63
C SER A 75 7.77 0.98 -7.78
N SER A 76 7.09 2.06 -8.19
CA SER A 76 5.71 1.99 -8.69
C SER A 76 5.71 1.96 -10.22
N ASN A 77 4.82 1.15 -10.77
CA ASN A 77 4.65 0.98 -12.20
C ASN A 77 3.15 1.03 -12.54
N LYS A 78 2.81 1.60 -13.70
CA LYS A 78 1.42 1.86 -14.12
C LYS A 78 0.63 2.58 -13.03
N THR A 79 1.29 3.53 -12.36
CA THR A 79 0.67 4.35 -11.32
C THR A 79 -0.56 5.01 -11.89
N PHE A 80 -1.65 4.94 -11.15
CA PHE A 80 -2.97 5.29 -11.62
C PHE A 80 -3.60 6.27 -10.62
N ASN A 81 -3.94 7.48 -11.07
CA ASN A 81 -4.45 8.53 -10.19
C ASN A 81 -5.65 9.27 -10.81
N PRO A 82 -6.85 8.64 -10.84
CA PRO A 82 -8.07 9.27 -11.31
C PRO A 82 -8.41 10.48 -10.43
N ASP A 83 -8.97 11.50 -11.05
CA ASP A 83 -9.46 12.67 -10.34
C ASP A 83 -10.94 12.46 -9.98
N ILE A 84 -11.24 12.44 -8.68
CA ILE A 84 -12.57 12.17 -8.14
C ILE A 84 -12.99 13.38 -7.31
N ASP A 85 -13.88 14.20 -7.87
CA ASP A 85 -14.53 15.28 -7.12
C ASP A 85 -15.83 14.77 -6.49
N ILE A 86 -16.00 14.98 -5.19
CA ILE A 86 -17.20 14.58 -4.44
C ILE A 86 -17.84 15.81 -3.82
N ALA A 87 -19.13 16.05 -4.05
CA ALA A 87 -19.88 17.13 -3.42
C ALA A 87 -21.08 16.60 -2.63
N LEU A 88 -21.30 17.12 -1.43
CA LEU A 88 -22.51 16.84 -0.65
C LEU A 88 -23.72 17.57 -1.26
N GLN A 89 -24.80 16.85 -1.50
CA GLN A 89 -26.03 17.41 -2.03
C GLN A 89 -26.72 18.31 -1.00
N GLU A 90 -27.22 19.46 -1.46
CA GLU A 90 -27.90 20.45 -0.62
C GLU A 90 -29.09 19.85 0.15
N GLY A 91 -29.17 20.15 1.45
CA GLY A 91 -30.24 19.66 2.32
C GLY A 91 -30.14 18.19 2.70
N THR A 92 -29.02 17.53 2.41
CA THR A 92 -28.76 16.13 2.76
C THR A 92 -27.52 16.00 3.64
N THR A 93 -27.36 14.84 4.29
CA THR A 93 -26.17 14.54 5.10
C THR A 93 -25.31 13.42 4.50
N ASP A 94 -25.85 12.69 3.52
CA ASP A 94 -25.32 11.41 3.03
C ASP A 94 -25.53 11.19 1.53
N LYS A 95 -26.05 12.18 0.78
CA LYS A 95 -26.18 12.10 -0.67
C LYS A 95 -25.10 12.92 -1.35
N TYR A 96 -24.46 12.32 -2.35
CA TYR A 96 -23.30 12.91 -3.00
C TYR A 96 -23.48 13.03 -4.51
N VAL A 97 -22.80 14.01 -5.09
CA VAL A 97 -22.61 14.16 -6.53
C VAL A 97 -21.15 13.90 -6.83
N PHE A 98 -20.88 13.00 -7.76
CA PHE A 98 -19.54 12.58 -8.14
C PHE A 98 -19.15 13.11 -9.52
N LYS A 99 -17.91 13.53 -9.68
CA LYS A 99 -17.28 13.72 -11.00
C LYS A 99 -16.00 12.91 -11.02
N VAL A 100 -16.00 11.84 -11.80
CA VAL A 100 -14.84 10.95 -11.96
C VAL A 100 -14.21 11.22 -13.31
N ARG A 101 -12.91 11.48 -13.32
CA ARG A 101 -12.09 11.63 -14.53
C ARG A 101 -10.95 10.63 -14.45
N CYS A 102 -10.99 9.61 -15.29
CA CYS A 102 -9.96 8.58 -15.32
C CYS A 102 -8.64 9.12 -15.84
N ASP A 103 -7.54 8.60 -15.31
CA ASP A 103 -6.20 8.82 -15.83
C ASP A 103 -5.94 7.84 -16.98
N GLU A 104 -6.08 8.30 -18.22
CA GLU A 104 -5.93 7.48 -19.43
C GLU A 104 -4.46 7.29 -19.86
N GLU A 105 -3.59 8.24 -19.50
CA GLU A 105 -2.18 8.24 -19.92
C GLU A 105 -1.27 7.59 -18.86
N GLY A 106 -1.76 7.48 -17.61
CA GLY A 106 -1.00 7.03 -16.46
C GLY A 106 -0.05 8.12 -15.97
N VAL A 107 0.29 8.09 -14.68
CA VAL A 107 1.31 8.98 -14.12
C VAL A 107 2.67 8.30 -14.07
N ILE A 108 3.74 9.11 -14.19
CA ILE A 108 5.11 8.65 -13.96
C ILE A 108 5.19 8.10 -12.53
N GLY A 109 5.59 6.83 -12.42
CA GLY A 109 5.80 6.20 -11.12
C GLY A 109 7.01 6.74 -10.38
N PHE A 110 7.29 6.16 -9.23
CA PHE A 110 8.48 6.48 -8.44
C PHE A 110 9.42 5.28 -8.38
N ALA A 111 10.68 5.55 -8.05
CA ALA A 111 11.63 4.56 -7.56
C ALA A 111 12.33 5.18 -6.35
N THR A 112 12.31 4.48 -5.22
CA THR A 112 12.88 4.95 -3.97
C THR A 112 13.45 3.77 -3.18
N THR A 113 14.16 4.04 -2.10
CA THR A 113 14.55 2.99 -1.16
C THR A 113 13.39 2.63 -0.23
N TYR A 114 13.37 1.39 0.22
CA TYR A 114 12.52 0.95 1.31
C TYR A 114 13.33 0.38 2.46
N SER A 115 12.75 0.36 3.65
CA SER A 115 13.31 -0.34 4.81
C SER A 115 12.20 -1.04 5.59
N LEU A 116 12.51 -2.19 6.18
CA LEU A 116 11.61 -2.85 7.11
C LEU A 116 11.84 -2.28 8.52
N LYS A 117 10.76 -1.77 9.12
CA LYS A 117 10.76 -1.39 10.54
C LYS A 117 10.63 -2.62 11.44
N ASN A 118 9.83 -3.58 10.99
CA ASN A 118 9.62 -4.91 11.57
C ASN A 118 9.00 -5.81 10.47
N THR A 119 8.57 -7.03 10.82
CA THR A 119 7.97 -7.98 9.86
C THR A 119 6.67 -7.49 9.24
N ASP A 120 5.95 -6.59 9.91
CA ASP A 120 4.58 -6.19 9.58
C ASP A 120 4.53 -4.72 9.12
N THR A 121 5.68 -4.07 8.94
CA THR A 121 5.75 -2.65 8.60
C THR A 121 6.95 -2.34 7.70
N VAL A 122 6.64 -1.84 6.50
CA VAL A 122 7.63 -1.33 5.54
C VAL A 122 7.53 0.18 5.43
N ILE A 123 8.67 0.84 5.28
CA ILE A 123 8.78 2.29 5.09
C ILE A 123 9.31 2.56 3.69
N PHE A 124 8.62 3.40 2.94
CA PHE A 124 9.09 3.94 1.65
C PHE A 124 8.42 5.28 1.38
N ASN A 125 9.11 6.18 0.64
CA ASN A 125 8.66 7.58 0.45
C ASN A 125 8.30 8.27 1.78
N ASP A 126 9.08 8.05 2.84
CA ASP A 126 8.87 8.60 4.19
C ASP A 126 7.52 8.23 4.84
N ASN A 127 6.84 7.18 4.35
CA ASN A 127 5.56 6.73 4.89
C ASN A 127 5.65 5.26 5.33
N GLU A 128 5.01 4.96 6.47
CA GLU A 128 4.84 3.59 6.95
C GLU A 128 3.65 2.92 6.24
N SER A 129 3.84 1.69 5.78
CA SER A 129 2.77 0.83 5.25
C SER A 129 2.75 -0.48 6.03
N ALA A 130 1.55 -0.91 6.43
CA ALA A 130 1.37 -2.15 7.18
C ALA A 130 1.34 -3.35 6.23
N ILE A 131 1.88 -4.49 6.67
CA ILE A 131 1.86 -5.75 5.95
C ILE A 131 1.09 -6.76 6.81
N VAL A 132 0.04 -7.36 6.24
CA VAL A 132 -0.73 -8.43 6.90
C VAL A 132 -0.94 -9.56 5.89
N GLY A 133 -0.26 -10.68 6.10
CA GLY A 133 -0.27 -11.80 5.16
C GLY A 133 0.21 -11.37 3.77
N ASN A 134 -0.65 -11.52 2.76
CA ASN A 134 -0.36 -11.15 1.37
C ASN A 134 -0.85 -9.75 1.00
N GLN A 135 -1.21 -8.91 1.97
CA GLN A 135 -1.69 -7.56 1.75
C GLN A 135 -0.77 -6.49 2.35
N LEU A 136 -0.60 -5.40 1.60
CA LEU A 136 0.08 -4.19 2.01
C LEU A 136 -0.93 -3.04 2.04
N PHE A 137 -0.98 -2.32 3.15
CA PHE A 137 -1.93 -1.24 3.41
C PHE A 137 -1.18 0.08 3.53
N ARG A 138 -1.52 1.04 2.68
CA ARG A 138 -0.96 2.39 2.70
C ARG A 138 -2.08 3.40 2.98
N LEU A 139 -2.06 3.99 4.17
CA LEU A 139 -3.01 5.00 4.61
C LEU A 139 -2.59 6.39 4.13
N ILE A 140 -3.51 7.11 3.49
CA ILE A 140 -3.35 8.51 3.08
C ILE A 140 -4.47 9.30 3.75
N LYS A 141 -4.11 9.99 4.85
CA LYS A 141 -5.07 10.73 5.68
C LYS A 141 -5.67 11.92 4.96
N GLU A 142 -6.95 12.17 5.21
CA GLU A 142 -7.70 13.34 4.73
C GLU A 142 -7.58 13.59 3.21
N SER A 143 -7.35 12.53 2.44
CA SER A 143 -7.07 12.62 0.99
C SER A 143 -8.32 12.74 0.14
N ILE A 144 -9.43 12.15 0.59
CA ILE A 144 -10.73 12.30 -0.06
C ILE A 144 -11.38 13.57 0.46
N LYS A 145 -11.62 14.54 -0.42
CA LYS A 145 -12.27 15.80 -0.09
C LYS A 145 -13.73 15.75 -0.52
N ILE A 146 -14.61 16.12 0.40
CA ILE A 146 -16.03 16.30 0.14
C ILE A 146 -16.29 17.79 0.16
N TYR A 147 -16.78 18.30 -0.96
CA TYR A 147 -17.08 19.71 -1.16
C TYR A 147 -18.55 20.03 -0.88
N ASN A 148 -18.85 21.32 -0.72
CA ASN A 148 -20.22 21.80 -0.85
C ASN A 148 -20.77 21.57 -2.27
N LYS A 149 -22.08 21.75 -2.46
CA LYS A 149 -22.77 21.53 -3.74
C LYS A 149 -22.14 22.27 -4.94
N ASP A 150 -21.47 23.39 -4.67
CA ASP A 150 -20.88 24.28 -5.67
C ASP A 150 -19.41 23.93 -5.97
N PHE A 151 -18.83 22.91 -5.31
CA PHE A 151 -17.42 22.51 -5.42
C PHE A 151 -16.42 23.62 -5.03
N THR A 152 -16.81 24.53 -4.14
CA THR A 152 -15.98 25.69 -3.75
C THR A 152 -15.32 25.56 -2.39
N GLU A 153 -15.94 24.86 -1.46
CA GLU A 153 -15.45 24.70 -0.08
C GLU A 153 -15.44 23.23 0.33
N VAL A 154 -14.36 22.79 0.98
CA VAL A 154 -14.29 21.46 1.58
C VAL A 154 -15.09 21.47 2.88
N VAL A 155 -16.12 20.63 2.96
CA VAL A 155 -17.01 20.51 4.13
C VAL A 155 -16.70 19.29 4.99
N ALA A 156 -16.01 18.30 4.42
CA ALA A 156 -15.54 17.12 5.13
C ALA A 156 -14.36 16.48 4.38
N THR A 157 -13.58 15.66 5.10
CA THR A 157 -12.52 14.84 4.52
C THR A 157 -12.67 13.40 5.00
N LYS A 158 -12.19 12.45 4.19
CA LYS A 158 -12.05 11.04 4.57
C LYS A 158 -10.65 10.54 4.25
N ASP A 159 -10.24 9.52 5.00
CA ASP A 159 -9.01 8.79 4.75
C ASP A 159 -9.18 7.81 3.59
N LEU A 160 -8.11 7.62 2.81
CA LEU A 160 -8.00 6.60 1.77
C LEU A 160 -6.96 5.58 2.18
N THR A 161 -7.29 4.29 2.10
CA THR A 161 -6.30 3.22 2.23
C THR A 161 -6.12 2.53 0.89
N LEU A 162 -4.90 2.59 0.35
CA LEU A 162 -4.52 1.80 -0.80
C LEU A 162 -4.16 0.39 -0.33
N VAL A 163 -4.82 -0.62 -0.89
CA VAL A 163 -4.55 -2.02 -0.57
C VAL A 163 -3.91 -2.70 -1.77
N TYR A 164 -2.70 -3.21 -1.58
CA TYR A 164 -1.98 -3.98 -2.57
C TYR A 164 -1.94 -5.45 -2.17
N THR A 165 -2.11 -6.35 -3.13
CA THR A 165 -2.04 -7.80 -2.93
C THR A 165 -0.82 -8.37 -3.64
N LYS A 166 -0.02 -9.17 -2.93
CA LYS A 166 1.15 -9.86 -3.48
C LYS A 166 0.74 -10.81 -4.62
N GLN A 167 1.47 -10.79 -5.73
CA GLN A 167 1.22 -11.60 -6.94
C GLN A 167 2.02 -12.89 -6.97
#